data_AF-A0AAE3XKU0-F1
#
_entry.id   AF-A0AAE3XKU0-F1
#
_cell.length_a   1.000
_cell.length_b   1.000
_cell.length_c   1.000
_cell.angle_alpha   90.00
_cell.angle_beta   90.00
_cell.angle_gamma   90.00
#
_symmetry.space_group_name_H-M   'P 1'
#
loop_
_entity.id
_entity.type
_entity.pdbx_description
1 polymer ?
#
loop_
_entity_poly.entity_id
_entity_poly.type
_entity_poly.pdbx_seq_one_letter_code
_entity_poly.pdbx_strand_id
1 'polypeptide(L)'
;MRTSHKNCSTKANKSERFPSKLSSSCGAKKPPPMDIIQCAFGFEIEFTNWEVAEASSEEMAASPSKDFTSLKKYPRHHPILLGKDWELQAENSGENVSVVEAVSKAFEDSPQGFEEMIFALQEIERACNIITEKAPLLSLQCLENAGIGRLMEPMAILKQVRVAGLAGKPQVTIGVSMDKVHEFLLDLGAGGQPETEAQIKKKDWGRRLTGWDILQGYRVNTFYLGQASRISSCALALFANEFPDGHPLKEPSIELKGFTDLVVMYLIYGTKEIKEYPKAFTKLLARTDFASMAKLIPKHEKDALSADNSALWIELMKLVGSQDSMKQSLLPTNHFEPVSIRYFPQIMNPEIELEKPLFEKGVYNNRKKYANMPPDILAELTRKMWLQEMMQGKDLLTSEHFPNPEAKTHIEALGGFGGKLDMLATNGKEAPIFELRSLNMEYNFNSLRELLQQLFAYMIALHQNMDYNIGDEFPPYFIPSPESSSSSEDEMA
;
A
#
# COMPACT_ATOMS: atom_id res chain seq x y z
N MET A 1 38.75 68.42 17.55
CA MET A 1 39.34 69.56 16.80
C MET A 1 38.85 69.50 15.36
N ARG A 2 38.29 70.63 14.89
CA ARG A 2 38.00 71.04 13.50
C ARG A 2 36.98 70.25 12.65
N THR A 3 35.83 70.89 12.58
CA THR A 3 34.84 70.95 11.49
C THR A 3 35.43 71.27 10.11
N SER A 4 34.79 70.83 9.02
CA SER A 4 34.38 71.75 7.94
C SER A 4 33.37 71.13 6.97
N HIS A 5 32.31 71.90 6.72
CA HIS A 5 31.26 71.72 5.73
C HIS A 5 31.77 71.85 4.28
N LYS A 6 31.10 71.15 3.34
CA LYS A 6 30.78 71.71 2.01
C LYS A 6 29.36 71.33 1.61
N ASN A 7 28.60 72.36 1.23
CA ASN A 7 27.20 72.34 0.81
C ASN A 7 27.05 72.19 -0.71
N CYS A 8 25.82 71.81 -1.09
CA CYS A 8 25.05 72.20 -2.27
C CYS A 8 25.35 71.57 -3.65
N SER A 9 24.36 70.81 -4.15
CA SER A 9 23.66 71.16 -5.40
C SER A 9 22.45 70.24 -5.62
N THR A 10 21.25 70.79 -5.46
CA THR A 10 19.97 70.26 -5.89
C THR A 10 19.87 70.22 -7.42
N LYS A 11 19.44 69.08 -8.00
CA LYS A 11 18.82 69.04 -9.33
C LYS A 11 17.60 68.12 -9.34
N ALA A 12 16.56 68.67 -9.95
CA ALA A 12 15.18 68.22 -9.94
C ALA A 12 14.87 67.10 -10.94
N ASN A 13 13.86 66.31 -10.55
CA ASN A 13 12.80 65.66 -11.36
C ASN A 13 13.11 65.27 -12.81
N LYS A 14 13.21 63.95 -13.04
CA LYS A 14 12.66 63.31 -14.23
C LYS A 14 11.77 62.14 -13.79
N SER A 15 10.48 62.26 -14.10
CA SER A 15 9.48 61.20 -14.00
C SER A 15 9.79 60.11 -15.02
N GLU A 16 10.25 58.95 -14.58
CA GLU A 16 10.35 57.77 -15.43
C GLU A 16 8.99 57.08 -15.52
N ARG A 17 8.51 56.95 -16.75
CA ARG A 17 7.32 56.20 -17.13
C ARG A 17 7.63 54.71 -16.94
N PHE A 18 6.85 54.04 -16.10
CA PHE A 18 6.82 52.58 -16.00
C PHE A 18 6.37 51.97 -17.35
N PRO A 19 7.15 51.04 -17.94
CA PRO A 19 6.69 50.29 -19.10
C PRO A 19 5.72 49.19 -18.64
N SER A 20 4.45 49.34 -19.02
CA SER A 20 3.40 48.34 -18.91
C SER A 20 3.60 47.23 -19.95
N LYS A 21 4.46 46.25 -19.63
CA LYS A 21 4.46 44.94 -20.27
C LYS A 21 4.70 43.85 -19.22
N LEU A 22 3.64 43.54 -18.47
CA LEU A 22 3.53 42.26 -17.77
C LEU A 22 3.21 41.19 -18.82
N SER A 23 4.25 40.59 -19.40
CA SER A 23 4.10 39.32 -20.11
C SER A 23 3.87 38.23 -19.07
N SER A 24 2.66 37.69 -19.06
CA SER A 24 2.16 36.63 -18.18
C SER A 24 2.76 35.26 -18.53
N SER A 25 4.08 35.12 -18.43
CA SER A 25 4.76 33.82 -18.44
C SER A 25 5.28 33.50 -17.05
N CYS A 26 4.41 33.57 -16.05
CA CYS A 26 4.62 32.81 -14.82
C CYS A 26 4.32 31.35 -15.17
N GLY A 27 5.33 30.66 -15.74
CA GLY A 27 5.31 29.21 -15.79
C GLY A 27 5.27 28.73 -14.35
N ALA A 28 4.07 28.46 -13.83
CA ALA A 28 3.88 27.85 -12.54
C ALA A 28 4.69 26.55 -12.56
N LYS A 29 5.81 26.53 -11.84
CA LYS A 29 6.57 25.29 -11.67
C LYS A 29 5.58 24.31 -11.06
N LYS A 30 5.34 23.19 -11.76
CA LYS A 30 4.54 22.09 -11.25
C LYS A 30 5.05 21.81 -9.83
N PRO A 31 4.19 21.86 -8.79
CA PRO A 31 4.66 21.47 -7.47
C PRO A 31 5.26 20.07 -7.60
N PRO A 32 6.38 19.79 -6.90
CA PRO A 32 6.85 18.42 -6.86
C PRO A 32 5.67 17.54 -6.41
N PRO A 33 5.47 16.35 -7.00
CA PRO A 33 4.54 15.39 -6.43
C PRO A 33 4.85 15.24 -4.94
N MET A 34 3.84 15.02 -4.09
CA MET A 34 4.11 14.71 -2.70
C MET A 34 5.13 13.57 -2.67
N ASP A 35 6.35 13.86 -2.22
CA ASP A 35 7.29 12.81 -1.91
C ASP A 35 6.56 11.95 -0.90
N ILE A 36 6.40 10.66 -1.20
CA ILE A 36 5.93 9.68 -0.24
C ILE A 36 7.06 9.58 0.80
N ILE A 37 7.08 10.54 1.72
CA ILE A 37 7.96 10.61 2.86
C ILE A 37 7.46 9.49 3.77
N GLN A 38 8.37 8.58 4.10
CA GLN A 38 8.18 7.43 4.97
C GLN A 38 7.29 7.77 6.18
N CYS A 39 6.20 7.02 6.36
CA CYS A 39 5.41 6.85 7.58
C CYS A 39 4.48 5.63 7.44
N ALA A 40 4.11 5.05 8.60
CA ALA A 40 3.55 3.71 8.77
C ALA A 40 2.23 3.37 8.05
N PHE A 41 1.46 4.37 7.62
CA PHE A 41 0.14 4.15 7.03
C PHE A 41 -0.23 5.18 5.97
N GLY A 42 -0.53 4.76 4.76
CA GLY A 42 -1.08 5.61 3.70
C GLY A 42 -2.18 4.88 2.94
N PHE A 43 -3.08 5.60 2.29
CA PHE A 43 -4.15 4.99 1.51
C PHE A 43 -4.40 5.69 0.18
N GLU A 44 -4.90 4.91 -0.77
CA GLU A 44 -5.38 5.35 -2.07
C GLU A 44 -6.83 4.87 -2.23
N ILE A 45 -7.72 5.72 -2.72
CA ILE A 45 -9.13 5.39 -2.97
C ILE A 45 -9.42 5.64 -4.43
N GLU A 46 -9.53 4.56 -5.21
CA GLU A 46 -9.93 4.64 -6.62
C GLU A 46 -11.46 4.79 -6.72
N PHE A 47 -11.93 5.91 -7.27
CA PHE A 47 -13.36 6.19 -7.48
C PHE A 47 -13.80 5.74 -8.87
N THR A 48 -14.29 4.51 -8.98
CA THR A 48 -14.58 3.90 -10.30
C THR A 48 -15.74 4.55 -11.07
N ASN A 49 -16.53 5.39 -10.40
CA ASN A 49 -17.66 6.10 -10.97
C ASN A 49 -17.35 7.55 -11.36
N TRP A 50 -16.10 8.00 -11.22
CA TRP A 50 -15.68 9.36 -11.51
C TRP A 50 -14.64 9.44 -12.62
N GLU A 51 -14.87 10.37 -13.53
CA GLU A 51 -13.96 10.68 -14.62
C GLU A 51 -13.54 12.15 -14.53
N VAL A 52 -12.26 12.42 -14.79
CA VAL A 52 -11.72 13.78 -14.91
C VAL A 52 -11.16 13.99 -16.30
N ALA A 53 -11.41 15.18 -16.84
CA ALA A 53 -10.78 15.62 -18.07
C ALA A 53 -10.66 17.15 -18.14
N GLU A 54 -9.73 17.60 -18.98
CA GLU A 54 -9.44 19.02 -19.19
C GLU A 54 -10.42 19.57 -20.23
N ALA A 55 -11.15 20.62 -19.87
CA ALA A 55 -12.04 21.32 -20.80
C ALA A 55 -11.43 22.62 -21.29
N SER A 56 -11.65 22.95 -22.56
CA SER A 56 -11.33 24.28 -23.08
C SER A 56 -12.29 25.34 -22.52
N SER A 57 -11.85 26.59 -22.48
CA SER A 57 -12.70 27.73 -22.09
C SER A 57 -13.92 27.88 -23.00
N GLU A 58 -13.81 27.51 -24.27
CA GLU A 58 -14.92 27.50 -25.23
C GLU A 58 -15.92 26.37 -24.95
N GLU A 59 -15.45 25.18 -24.57
CA GLU A 59 -16.31 24.05 -24.18
C GLU A 59 -17.06 24.32 -22.88
N MET A 60 -16.43 24.97 -21.90
CA MET A 60 -17.11 25.38 -20.66
C MET A 60 -18.24 26.38 -20.91
N ALA A 61 -18.12 27.23 -21.93
CA ALA A 61 -19.15 28.18 -22.32
C ALA A 61 -20.26 27.54 -23.19
N ALA A 62 -19.93 26.46 -23.92
CA ALA A 62 -20.84 25.81 -24.85
C ALA A 62 -21.62 24.67 -24.20
N SER A 63 -22.77 24.98 -23.61
CA SER A 63 -23.87 24.12 -23.13
C SER A 63 -23.53 22.68 -22.63
N PRO A 64 -23.91 22.31 -21.39
CA PRO A 64 -23.52 21.04 -20.71
C PRO A 64 -24.03 19.74 -21.35
N SER A 65 -24.64 19.77 -22.53
CA SER A 65 -25.20 18.61 -23.25
C SER A 65 -24.32 18.04 -24.36
N LYS A 66 -23.15 18.64 -24.65
CA LYS A 66 -22.26 18.13 -25.72
C LYS A 66 -21.57 16.82 -25.32
N ASP A 67 -21.47 15.93 -26.30
CA ASP A 67 -20.77 14.66 -26.20
C ASP A 67 -19.27 14.90 -25.95
N PHE A 68 -18.76 14.42 -24.83
CA PHE A 68 -17.42 14.74 -24.29
C PHE A 68 -16.30 13.90 -24.91
N THR A 69 -16.52 13.35 -26.10
CA THR A 69 -15.53 12.52 -26.80
C THR A 69 -14.26 13.28 -27.19
N SER A 70 -14.24 14.61 -27.09
CA SER A 70 -13.10 15.48 -27.42
C SER A 70 -12.23 15.90 -26.23
N LEU A 71 -12.62 15.58 -24.98
CA LEU A 71 -11.88 16.09 -23.83
C LEU A 71 -10.47 15.50 -23.74
N LYS A 72 -9.53 16.34 -23.32
CA LYS A 72 -8.13 15.92 -23.16
C LYS A 72 -7.94 15.20 -21.84
N LYS A 73 -7.37 14.00 -21.91
CA LYS A 73 -7.05 13.17 -20.76
C LYS A 73 -5.90 13.78 -19.95
N TYR A 74 -6.03 13.76 -18.63
CA TYR A 74 -4.93 14.13 -17.73
C TYR A 74 -3.86 13.03 -17.69
N PRO A 75 -2.56 13.39 -17.61
CA PRO A 75 -1.50 12.41 -17.35
C PRO A 75 -1.77 11.63 -16.07
N ARG A 76 -1.23 10.41 -15.98
CA ARG A 76 -1.28 9.60 -14.75
C ARG A 76 -0.62 10.34 -13.59
N HIS A 77 -1.19 10.22 -12.40
CA HIS A 77 -0.75 10.89 -11.17
C HIS A 77 -0.67 12.41 -11.31
N HIS A 78 -1.49 12.99 -12.21
CA HIS A 78 -1.58 14.44 -12.31
C HIS A 78 -2.47 14.95 -11.17
N PRO A 79 -1.95 15.80 -10.27
CA PRO A 79 -2.74 16.33 -9.16
C PRO A 79 -3.79 17.31 -9.70
N ILE A 80 -5.01 17.15 -9.20
CA ILE A 80 -6.19 17.93 -9.59
C ILE A 80 -6.56 18.88 -8.45
N LEU A 81 -6.64 18.33 -7.23
CA LEU A 81 -6.99 19.03 -6.00
C LEU A 81 -6.01 18.63 -4.89
N LEU A 82 -5.44 19.61 -4.20
CA LEU A 82 -4.56 19.37 -3.05
C LEU A 82 -5.30 19.67 -1.75
N GLY A 83 -5.60 18.66 -0.95
CA GLY A 83 -6.00 18.81 0.45
C GLY A 83 -4.81 19.09 1.37
N LYS A 84 -5.04 19.14 2.68
CA LYS A 84 -3.95 19.34 3.65
C LYS A 84 -2.98 18.15 3.66
N ASP A 85 -3.53 16.94 3.70
CA ASP A 85 -2.82 15.68 3.92
C ASP A 85 -3.22 14.60 2.89
N TRP A 86 -3.79 15.04 1.76
CA TRP A 86 -4.23 14.18 0.67
C TRP A 86 -4.29 14.98 -0.64
N GLU A 87 -4.31 14.29 -1.77
CA GLU A 87 -4.57 14.88 -3.08
C GLU A 87 -5.55 14.03 -3.88
N LEU A 88 -6.31 14.69 -4.74
CA LEU A 88 -7.11 14.07 -5.77
C LEU A 88 -6.28 14.08 -7.06
N GLN A 89 -6.01 12.91 -7.64
CA GLN A 89 -5.19 12.77 -8.84
C GLN A 89 -5.89 11.98 -9.95
N ALA A 90 -5.43 12.17 -11.17
CA ALA A 90 -5.89 11.41 -12.32
C ALA A 90 -5.17 10.05 -12.42
N GLU A 91 -5.92 8.97 -12.62
CA GLU A 91 -5.41 7.62 -12.85
C GLU A 91 -5.75 7.12 -14.26
N ASN A 92 -4.76 6.50 -14.92
CA ASN A 92 -4.86 6.09 -16.32
C ASN A 92 -5.51 4.72 -16.48
N SER A 93 -6.84 4.63 -16.33
CA SER A 93 -7.57 3.36 -16.52
C SER A 93 -8.51 3.31 -17.75
N GLY A 94 -8.88 4.45 -18.35
CA GLY A 94 -9.75 4.51 -19.54
C GLY A 94 -9.04 4.87 -20.86
N GLU A 95 -9.67 4.54 -22.00
CA GLU A 95 -9.19 4.93 -23.34
C GLU A 95 -9.26 6.45 -23.57
N ASN A 96 -10.32 7.12 -23.10
CA ASN A 96 -10.60 8.54 -23.40
C ASN A 96 -10.75 9.44 -22.16
N VAL A 97 -10.70 8.88 -20.95
CA VAL A 97 -10.96 9.58 -19.68
C VAL A 97 -10.07 9.00 -18.59
N SER A 98 -9.71 9.82 -17.61
CA SER A 98 -8.97 9.37 -16.42
C SER A 98 -9.95 9.10 -15.30
N VAL A 99 -9.82 7.94 -14.65
CA VAL A 99 -10.47 7.71 -13.36
C VAL A 99 -9.78 8.60 -12.33
N VAL A 100 -10.45 8.84 -11.22
CA VAL A 100 -9.94 9.69 -10.16
C VAL A 100 -9.57 8.85 -8.95
N GLU A 101 -8.47 9.20 -8.32
CA GLU A 101 -7.99 8.57 -7.11
C GLU A 101 -7.70 9.64 -6.05
N ALA A 102 -8.17 9.42 -4.82
CA ALA A 102 -7.69 10.20 -3.67
C ALA A 102 -6.49 9.47 -3.06
N VAL A 103 -5.36 10.15 -2.94
CA VAL A 103 -4.12 9.62 -2.35
C VAL A 103 -3.79 10.42 -1.11
N SER A 104 -3.64 9.76 0.02
CA SER A 104 -3.20 10.41 1.25
C SER A 104 -1.68 10.58 1.27
N LYS A 105 -1.18 11.52 2.08
CA LYS A 105 0.19 11.39 2.59
C LYS A 105 0.28 10.12 3.46
N ALA A 106 1.50 9.76 3.84
CA ALA A 106 1.70 8.78 4.88
C ALA A 106 1.49 9.42 6.27
N PHE A 107 0.82 8.70 7.17
CA PHE A 107 0.54 9.06 8.55
C PHE A 107 1.36 8.17 9.48
N GLU A 108 1.88 8.76 10.56
CA GLU A 108 2.60 8.04 11.60
C GLU A 108 1.67 7.02 12.29
N ASP A 109 2.18 5.87 12.72
CA ASP A 109 1.44 4.87 13.51
C ASP A 109 1.21 5.34 14.97
N SER A 110 0.72 6.56 15.14
CA SER A 110 0.50 7.21 16.43
C SER A 110 -0.96 7.64 16.60
N PRO A 111 -1.42 7.95 17.84
CA PRO A 111 -2.72 8.56 18.06
C PRO A 111 -2.93 9.83 17.22
N GLN A 112 -1.89 10.67 17.10
CA GLN A 112 -1.96 11.89 16.31
C GLN A 112 -2.08 11.59 14.81
N GLY A 113 -1.29 10.65 14.29
CA GLY A 113 -1.39 10.21 12.89
C GLY A 113 -2.76 9.63 12.55
N PHE A 114 -3.39 8.93 13.51
CA PHE A 114 -4.77 8.47 13.38
C PHE A 114 -5.76 9.63 13.22
N GLU A 115 -5.71 10.65 14.09
CA GLU A 115 -6.58 11.84 14.00
C GLU A 115 -6.36 12.61 12.68
N GLU A 116 -5.11 12.73 12.23
CA GLU A 116 -4.79 13.33 10.93
C GLU A 116 -5.41 12.54 9.76
N MET A 117 -5.37 11.20 9.83
CA MET A 117 -6.04 10.34 8.85
C MET A 117 -7.57 10.50 8.88
N ILE A 118 -8.18 10.58 10.07
CA ILE A 118 -9.62 10.86 10.22
C ILE A 118 -9.98 12.17 9.53
N PHE A 119 -9.21 13.22 9.80
CA PHE A 119 -9.43 14.53 9.20
C PHE A 119 -9.33 14.48 7.67
N ALA A 120 -8.30 13.81 7.13
CA ALA A 120 -8.16 13.63 5.69
C ALA A 120 -9.35 12.88 5.07
N LEU A 121 -9.84 11.82 5.71
CA LEU A 121 -11.02 11.09 5.26
C LEU A 121 -12.30 11.94 5.28
N GLN A 122 -12.49 12.78 6.30
CA GLN A 122 -13.62 13.71 6.37
C GLN A 122 -13.55 14.78 5.28
N GLU A 123 -12.35 15.28 4.97
CA GLU A 123 -12.16 16.22 3.86
C GLU A 123 -12.46 15.58 2.51
N ILE A 124 -12.00 14.35 2.28
CA ILE A 124 -12.33 13.57 1.09
C ILE A 124 -13.85 13.37 1.01
N GLU A 125 -14.51 12.92 2.08
CA GLU A 125 -15.96 12.74 2.14
C GLU A 125 -16.71 14.02 1.74
N ARG A 126 -16.30 15.15 2.30
CA ARG A 126 -16.86 16.47 2.00
C ARG A 126 -16.67 16.83 0.53
N ALA A 127 -15.48 16.58 -0.03
CA ALA A 127 -15.21 16.80 -1.45
C ALA A 127 -16.16 15.97 -2.31
N CYS A 128 -16.31 14.70 -1.96
CA CYS A 128 -17.14 13.76 -2.67
C CYS A 128 -18.63 14.07 -2.60
N ASN A 129 -19.13 14.53 -1.45
CA ASN A 129 -20.51 14.95 -1.30
C ASN A 129 -20.82 16.17 -2.18
N ILE A 130 -19.92 17.16 -2.23
CA ILE A 130 -20.09 18.31 -3.13
C ILE A 130 -20.07 17.89 -4.59
N ILE A 131 -19.17 16.97 -4.98
CA ILE A 131 -19.12 16.42 -6.35
C ILE A 131 -20.44 15.73 -6.69
N THR A 132 -20.96 14.91 -5.78
CA THR A 132 -22.17 14.11 -5.99
C THR A 132 -23.45 14.97 -6.02
N GLU A 133 -23.57 15.96 -5.12
CA GLU A 133 -24.74 16.84 -5.03
C GLU A 133 -24.89 17.77 -6.24
N LYS A 134 -23.77 18.19 -6.83
CA LYS A 134 -23.74 19.13 -7.96
C LYS A 134 -23.62 18.44 -9.33
N ALA A 135 -23.64 17.11 -9.36
CA ALA A 135 -23.49 16.30 -10.57
C ALA A 135 -24.70 16.47 -11.53
N PRO A 136 -24.54 16.23 -12.86
CA PRO A 136 -23.57 15.33 -13.48
C PRO A 136 -22.21 15.94 -13.85
N LEU A 137 -22.10 17.28 -13.87
CA LEU A 137 -20.91 18.02 -14.32
C LEU A 137 -20.56 19.09 -13.30
N LEU A 138 -19.39 18.99 -12.68
CA LEU A 138 -18.92 19.96 -11.71
C LEU A 138 -17.62 20.62 -12.17
N SER A 139 -17.63 21.95 -12.29
CA SER A 139 -16.38 22.73 -12.30
C SER A 139 -15.75 22.61 -10.92
N LEU A 140 -14.49 22.18 -10.88
CA LEU A 140 -13.81 21.95 -9.61
C LEU A 140 -13.57 23.22 -8.79
N GLN A 141 -13.72 24.41 -9.40
CA GLN A 141 -13.76 25.71 -8.69
C GLN A 141 -14.77 25.71 -7.54
N CYS A 142 -15.83 24.90 -7.62
CA CYS A 142 -16.80 24.72 -6.55
C CYS A 142 -16.22 24.08 -5.28
N LEU A 143 -15.18 23.25 -5.39
CA LEU A 143 -14.51 22.63 -4.24
C LEU A 143 -13.62 23.63 -3.51
N GLU A 144 -12.81 24.37 -4.25
CA GLU A 144 -11.98 25.45 -3.68
C GLU A 144 -12.85 26.52 -3.01
N ASN A 145 -13.96 26.92 -3.64
CA ASN A 145 -14.92 27.86 -3.05
C ASN A 145 -15.62 27.33 -1.79
N ALA A 146 -15.69 26.01 -1.62
CA ALA A 146 -16.18 25.38 -0.40
C ALA A 146 -15.10 25.21 0.68
N GLY A 147 -13.89 25.75 0.44
CA GLY A 147 -12.73 25.59 1.31
C GLY A 147 -12.25 24.13 1.37
N ILE A 148 -12.41 23.38 0.28
CA ILE A 148 -11.90 22.02 0.15
C ILE A 148 -10.65 22.08 -0.70
N GLY A 149 -9.50 21.98 -0.04
CA GLY A 149 -8.21 21.97 -0.71
C GLY A 149 -7.95 23.20 -1.59
N ARG A 150 -6.93 23.08 -2.43
CA ARG A 150 -6.48 24.06 -3.40
C ARG A 150 -6.46 23.43 -4.79
N LEU A 151 -7.01 24.11 -5.78
CA LEU A 151 -7.01 23.60 -7.15
C LEU A 151 -5.66 23.80 -7.80
N MET A 152 -5.23 22.75 -8.51
CA MET A 152 -4.06 22.81 -9.38
C MET A 152 -4.46 23.12 -10.82
N GLU A 153 -5.67 22.73 -11.21
CA GLU A 153 -6.18 22.86 -12.58
C GLU A 153 -7.59 23.49 -12.55
N PRO A 154 -7.72 24.82 -12.70
CA PRO A 154 -9.02 25.51 -12.61
C PRO A 154 -9.98 25.11 -13.75
N MET A 155 -9.46 24.53 -14.83
CA MET A 155 -10.21 24.07 -16.01
C MET A 155 -10.60 22.59 -15.95
N ALA A 156 -10.29 21.89 -14.85
CA ALA A 156 -10.66 20.49 -14.69
C ALA A 156 -12.18 20.35 -14.48
N ILE A 157 -12.78 19.45 -15.24
CA ILE A 157 -14.18 19.05 -15.08
C ILE A 157 -14.21 17.63 -14.51
N LEU A 158 -14.97 17.46 -13.42
CA LEU A 158 -15.37 16.15 -12.95
C LEU A 158 -16.73 15.76 -13.50
N LYS A 159 -16.79 14.53 -13.99
CA LYS A 159 -18.00 13.88 -14.48
C LYS A 159 -18.27 12.65 -13.62
N GLN A 160 -19.49 12.58 -13.07
CA GLN A 160 -19.96 11.37 -12.44
C GLN A 160 -20.60 10.47 -13.50
N VAL A 161 -20.00 9.31 -13.75
CA VAL A 161 -20.40 8.38 -14.82
C VAL A 161 -21.64 7.58 -14.43
N ARG A 162 -21.87 7.40 -13.13
CA ARG A 162 -22.99 6.63 -12.58
C ARG A 162 -23.58 7.30 -11.35
N VAL A 163 -24.91 7.40 -11.29
CA VAL A 163 -25.68 7.81 -10.10
C VAL A 163 -25.72 6.66 -9.09
N ALA A 164 -24.55 6.16 -8.71
CA ALA A 164 -24.37 5.26 -7.58
C ALA A 164 -23.83 6.09 -6.41
N GLY A 165 -24.14 5.67 -5.18
CA GLY A 165 -23.53 6.26 -3.98
C GLY A 165 -22.00 6.28 -4.09
N LEU A 166 -21.37 7.19 -3.36
CA LEU A 166 -19.92 7.32 -3.32
C LEU A 166 -19.29 5.97 -2.95
N ALA A 167 -18.60 5.36 -3.91
CA ALA A 167 -17.99 4.07 -3.74
C ALA A 167 -16.55 4.09 -4.28
N GLY A 168 -15.66 3.44 -3.54
CA GLY A 168 -14.24 3.43 -3.84
C GLY A 168 -13.60 2.09 -3.53
N LYS A 169 -12.45 1.85 -4.15
CA LYS A 169 -11.61 0.67 -3.89
C LYS A 169 -10.36 1.12 -3.13
N PRO A 170 -10.26 0.83 -1.83
CA PRO A 170 -9.10 1.22 -1.05
C PRO A 170 -7.89 0.33 -1.39
N GLN A 171 -6.73 0.96 -1.50
CA GLN A 171 -5.41 0.33 -1.40
C GLN A 171 -4.69 0.97 -0.22
N VAL A 172 -3.99 0.19 0.59
CA VAL A 172 -3.34 0.72 1.80
C VAL A 172 -1.87 0.35 1.78
N THR A 173 -1.00 1.33 1.93
CA THR A 173 0.43 1.14 2.12
C THR A 173 0.73 1.19 3.61
N ILE A 174 1.41 0.18 4.14
CA ILE A 174 1.72 0.05 5.57
C ILE A 174 3.16 -0.34 5.82
N GLY A 175 3.76 0.19 6.88
CA GLY A 175 4.99 -0.36 7.48
C GLY A 175 4.63 -1.44 8.50
N VAL A 176 5.29 -2.60 8.46
CA VAL A 176 5.14 -3.64 9.49
C VAL A 176 6.50 -4.10 9.95
N SER A 177 6.83 -3.97 11.24
CA SER A 177 8.16 -4.40 11.72
C SER A 177 8.38 -5.90 11.48
N MET A 178 9.62 -6.32 11.21
CA MET A 178 9.90 -7.70 10.78
C MET A 178 9.50 -8.74 11.85
N ASP A 179 9.60 -8.39 13.13
CA ASP A 179 9.14 -9.20 14.27
C ASP A 179 7.61 -9.32 14.36
N LYS A 180 6.86 -8.51 13.60
CA LYS A 180 5.40 -8.50 13.56
C LYS A 180 4.79 -9.08 12.30
N VAL A 181 5.59 -9.27 11.25
CA VAL A 181 5.13 -9.86 9.98
C VAL A 181 4.48 -11.23 10.17
N HIS A 182 5.04 -12.08 11.04
CA HIS A 182 4.49 -13.43 11.28
C HIS A 182 3.07 -13.37 11.86
N GLU A 183 2.87 -12.54 12.88
CA GLU A 183 1.56 -12.32 13.53
C GLU A 183 0.58 -11.70 12.53
N PHE A 184 1.02 -10.67 11.80
CA PHE A 184 0.23 -9.98 10.79
C PHE A 184 -0.30 -10.92 9.68
N LEU A 185 0.55 -11.81 9.14
CA LEU A 185 0.13 -12.76 8.10
C LEU A 185 -0.82 -13.83 8.63
N LEU A 186 -0.63 -14.29 9.87
CA LEU A 186 -1.58 -15.18 10.54
C LEU A 186 -2.94 -14.53 10.69
N ASP A 187 -2.98 -13.27 11.13
CA ASP A 187 -4.21 -12.51 11.28
C ASP A 187 -4.91 -12.34 9.94
N LEU A 188 -4.20 -11.87 8.90
CA LEU A 188 -4.77 -11.77 7.54
C LEU A 188 -5.31 -13.11 7.01
N GLY A 189 -4.73 -14.24 7.41
CA GLY A 189 -5.19 -15.57 7.00
C GLY A 189 -6.28 -16.19 7.88
N ALA A 190 -6.60 -15.61 9.03
CA ALA A 190 -7.53 -16.16 10.01
C ALA A 190 -8.97 -16.32 9.48
N GLY A 191 -9.31 -15.60 8.40
CA GLY A 191 -10.61 -15.68 7.76
C GLY A 191 -11.07 -17.08 7.38
N GLY A 192 -10.17 -18.04 7.13
CA GLY A 192 -10.53 -19.32 6.51
C GLY A 192 -10.90 -20.50 7.41
N GLN A 193 -10.89 -20.37 8.75
CA GLN A 193 -10.94 -21.53 9.66
C GLN A 193 -12.12 -21.54 10.64
N PRO A 194 -12.67 -22.72 10.99
CA PRO A 194 -13.53 -22.86 12.16
C PRO A 194 -12.69 -22.58 13.42
N GLU A 195 -13.17 -21.65 14.26
CA GLU A 195 -12.49 -21.20 15.46
C GLU A 195 -13.49 -21.11 16.62
N THR A 196 -12.99 -21.22 17.85
CA THR A 196 -13.80 -21.02 19.04
C THR A 196 -14.25 -19.56 19.15
N GLU A 197 -15.36 -19.27 19.83
CA GLU A 197 -15.90 -17.91 19.98
C GLU A 197 -14.88 -16.91 20.56
N ALA A 198 -13.98 -17.37 21.44
CA ALA A 198 -12.89 -16.55 21.98
C ALA A 198 -11.82 -16.21 20.92
N GLN A 199 -11.51 -17.15 20.03
CA GLN A 199 -10.58 -16.93 18.92
C GLN A 199 -11.19 -16.06 17.83
N ILE A 200 -12.49 -16.21 17.57
CA ILE A 200 -13.26 -15.34 16.67
C ILE A 200 -13.15 -13.89 17.16
N LYS A 201 -13.36 -13.62 18.46
CA LYS A 201 -13.23 -12.27 19.03
C LYS A 201 -11.82 -11.69 18.86
N LYS A 202 -10.78 -12.51 19.02
CA LYS A 202 -9.38 -12.08 18.89
C LYS A 202 -8.96 -11.86 17.41
N LYS A 203 -9.60 -12.54 16.45
CA LYS A 203 -9.18 -12.58 15.04
C LYS A 203 -10.22 -12.05 14.04
N ASP A 204 -11.26 -11.38 14.54
CA ASP A 204 -12.33 -10.76 13.76
C ASP A 204 -11.79 -9.79 12.70
N TRP A 205 -10.59 -9.22 12.94
CA TRP A 205 -9.97 -8.25 12.05
C TRP A 205 -9.49 -8.84 10.73
N GLY A 206 -8.77 -9.96 10.80
CA GLY A 206 -8.38 -10.73 9.62
C GLY A 206 -9.59 -11.09 8.76
N ARG A 207 -10.71 -11.44 9.39
CA ARG A 207 -11.97 -11.73 8.71
C ARG A 207 -12.55 -10.50 8.02
N ARG A 208 -12.65 -9.36 8.71
CA ARG A 208 -13.19 -8.12 8.10
C ARG A 208 -12.34 -7.58 6.96
N LEU A 209 -11.02 -7.53 7.11
CA LEU A 209 -10.12 -7.10 6.04
C LEU A 209 -10.21 -7.96 4.80
N THR A 210 -10.32 -9.27 4.99
CA THR A 210 -10.46 -10.22 3.88
C THR A 210 -11.89 -10.31 3.36
N GLY A 211 -12.80 -9.51 3.95
CA GLY A 211 -14.19 -9.42 3.58
C GLY A 211 -15.01 -10.66 3.96
N TRP A 212 -14.54 -11.51 4.85
CA TRP A 212 -15.27 -12.72 5.25
C TRP A 212 -16.63 -12.39 5.89
N ASP A 213 -16.67 -11.44 6.82
CA ASP A 213 -17.92 -11.10 7.52
C ASP A 213 -18.80 -10.08 6.77
N ILE A 214 -18.19 -9.19 5.99
CA ILE A 214 -18.94 -8.17 5.24
C ILE A 214 -19.62 -8.79 3.99
N LEU A 215 -19.13 -9.93 3.46
CA LEU A 215 -19.41 -10.27 2.06
C LEU A 215 -20.21 -11.54 1.77
N GLN A 216 -20.64 -12.33 2.76
CA GLN A 216 -21.53 -13.51 2.63
C GLN A 216 -21.61 -14.17 1.22
N GLY A 217 -20.48 -14.40 0.51
CA GLY A 217 -20.54 -14.70 -0.93
C GLY A 217 -19.27 -14.54 -1.74
N TYR A 218 -18.48 -13.47 -1.56
CA TYR A 218 -17.22 -13.29 -2.31
C TYR A 218 -16.02 -13.81 -1.50
N ARG A 219 -15.61 -15.05 -1.78
CA ARG A 219 -14.44 -15.68 -1.14
C ARG A 219 -13.16 -15.10 -1.72
N VAL A 220 -12.63 -14.08 -1.07
CA VAL A 220 -11.23 -13.71 -1.27
C VAL A 220 -10.37 -14.82 -0.66
N ASN A 221 -9.54 -15.46 -1.47
CA ASN A 221 -8.72 -16.59 -1.02
C ASN A 221 -7.47 -16.10 -0.28
N THR A 222 -7.67 -15.53 0.92
CA THR A 222 -6.59 -15.10 1.83
C THR A 222 -6.04 -16.24 2.68
N PHE A 223 -6.63 -17.43 2.54
CA PHE A 223 -6.17 -18.66 3.16
C PHE A 223 -4.66 -18.88 2.96
N TYR A 224 -4.12 -18.57 1.78
CA TYR A 224 -2.68 -18.74 1.52
C TYR A 224 -1.78 -17.82 2.36
N LEU A 225 -2.27 -16.65 2.81
CA LEU A 225 -1.52 -15.73 3.67
C LEU A 225 -1.21 -16.40 5.02
N GLY A 226 -2.24 -16.89 5.71
CA GLY A 226 -2.05 -17.55 7.01
C GLY A 226 -1.45 -18.95 6.91
N GLN A 227 -1.66 -19.67 5.80
CA GLN A 227 -1.00 -20.96 5.59
C GLN A 227 0.50 -20.82 5.39
N ALA A 228 0.97 -19.76 4.71
CA ALA A 228 2.40 -19.52 4.56
C ALA A 228 3.10 -19.50 5.92
N SER A 229 2.53 -18.78 6.90
CA SER A 229 3.02 -18.69 8.28
C SER A 229 3.02 -20.02 9.05
N ARG A 230 2.10 -20.93 8.74
CA ARG A 230 2.07 -22.27 9.37
C ARG A 230 3.12 -23.19 8.76
N ILE A 231 3.22 -23.19 7.43
CA ILE A 231 4.18 -24.03 6.68
C ILE A 231 5.60 -23.62 7.07
N SER A 232 5.91 -22.33 7.07
CA SER A 232 7.20 -21.79 7.51
C SER A 232 7.53 -22.17 8.95
N SER A 233 6.58 -22.06 9.89
CA SER A 233 6.78 -22.43 11.29
C SER A 233 7.18 -23.90 11.44
N CYS A 234 6.48 -24.80 10.74
CA CYS A 234 6.82 -26.22 10.75
C CYS A 234 8.18 -26.48 10.10
N ALA A 235 8.45 -25.86 8.95
CA ALA A 235 9.74 -26.02 8.27
C ALA A 235 10.91 -25.51 9.13
N LEU A 236 10.79 -24.33 9.74
CA LEU A 236 11.80 -23.78 10.64
C LEU A 236 12.03 -24.67 11.87
N ALA A 237 10.96 -25.23 12.46
CA ALA A 237 11.10 -26.14 13.59
C ALA A 237 11.83 -27.44 13.21
N LEU A 238 11.52 -28.00 12.04
CA LEU A 238 12.22 -29.17 11.51
C LEU A 238 13.68 -28.86 11.20
N PHE A 239 13.94 -27.73 10.53
CA PHE A 239 15.27 -27.26 10.17
C PHE A 239 16.14 -27.01 11.40
N ALA A 240 15.60 -26.36 12.43
CA ALA A 240 16.28 -26.09 13.69
C ALA A 240 16.74 -27.37 14.42
N ASN A 241 16.01 -28.49 14.25
CA ASN A 241 16.37 -29.77 14.86
C ASN A 241 17.63 -30.40 14.24
N GLU A 242 18.04 -29.99 13.04
CA GLU A 242 19.24 -30.49 12.38
C GLU A 242 20.54 -29.88 12.94
N PHE A 243 20.43 -28.77 13.68
CA PHE A 243 21.57 -28.06 14.21
C PHE A 243 21.86 -28.42 15.67
N PRO A 244 23.15 -28.43 16.07
CA PRO A 244 23.54 -28.57 17.48
C PRO A 244 23.18 -27.32 18.30
N ASP A 245 23.16 -27.47 19.62
CA ASP A 245 22.95 -26.36 20.54
C ASP A 245 24.01 -25.26 20.34
N GLY A 246 23.57 -23.99 20.41
CA GLY A 246 24.42 -22.82 20.17
C GLY A 246 24.61 -22.43 18.69
N HIS A 247 24.11 -23.22 17.75
CA HIS A 247 24.07 -22.79 16.35
C HIS A 247 23.09 -21.61 16.16
N PRO A 248 23.40 -20.60 15.33
CA PRO A 248 22.53 -19.44 15.07
C PRO A 248 21.09 -19.80 14.69
N LEU A 249 20.89 -20.90 13.98
CA LEU A 249 19.59 -21.34 13.47
C LEU A 249 18.90 -22.39 14.36
N LYS A 250 19.44 -22.65 15.55
CA LYS A 250 18.85 -23.60 16.51
C LYS A 250 17.56 -23.06 17.14
N GLU A 251 17.49 -21.75 17.34
CA GLU A 251 16.34 -21.04 17.89
C GLU A 251 16.00 -19.87 16.95
N PRO A 252 15.33 -20.13 15.81
CA PRO A 252 15.04 -19.10 14.83
C PRO A 252 14.30 -17.90 15.44
N SER A 253 14.80 -16.70 15.16
CA SER A 253 14.18 -15.45 15.59
C SER A 253 12.79 -15.26 14.99
N ILE A 254 12.00 -14.39 15.63
CA ILE A 254 10.67 -14.03 15.12
C ILE A 254 10.79 -13.25 13.80
N GLU A 255 11.86 -12.48 13.61
CA GLU A 255 12.17 -11.78 12.37
C GLU A 255 12.49 -12.75 11.23
N LEU A 256 13.31 -13.78 11.47
CA LEU A 256 13.56 -14.83 10.48
C LEU A 256 12.28 -15.57 10.13
N LYS A 257 11.43 -15.82 11.12
CA LYS A 257 10.11 -16.41 10.91
C LYS A 257 9.24 -15.53 10.00
N GLY A 258 9.08 -14.25 10.32
CA GLY A 258 8.32 -13.30 9.50
C GLY A 258 8.85 -13.17 8.07
N PHE A 259 10.17 -13.09 7.89
CA PHE A 259 10.79 -13.06 6.57
C PHE A 259 10.53 -14.34 5.78
N THR A 260 10.66 -15.51 6.43
CA THR A 260 10.36 -16.81 5.83
C THR A 260 8.90 -16.85 5.36
N ASP A 261 7.94 -16.44 6.20
CA ASP A 261 6.52 -16.41 5.84
C ASP A 261 6.24 -15.65 4.54
N LEU A 262 6.86 -14.47 4.37
CA LEU A 262 6.69 -13.64 3.17
C LEU A 262 7.23 -14.34 1.92
N VAL A 263 8.41 -14.93 2.01
CA VAL A 263 9.02 -15.64 0.88
C VAL A 263 8.17 -16.86 0.51
N VAL A 264 7.72 -17.63 1.49
CA VAL A 264 6.84 -18.79 1.29
C VAL A 264 5.52 -18.36 0.64
N MET A 265 4.93 -17.27 1.10
CA MET A 265 3.72 -16.70 0.50
C MET A 265 3.94 -16.41 -0.99
N TYR A 266 5.04 -15.73 -1.36
CA TYR A 266 5.36 -15.40 -2.74
C TYR A 266 5.59 -16.66 -3.60
N LEU A 267 6.30 -17.66 -3.07
CA LEU A 267 6.50 -18.94 -3.77
C LEU A 267 5.17 -19.64 -4.03
N ILE A 268 4.27 -19.69 -3.05
CA ILE A 268 2.94 -20.29 -3.19
C ILE A 268 2.12 -19.54 -4.24
N TYR A 269 2.02 -18.21 -4.15
CA TYR A 269 1.23 -17.42 -5.10
C TYR A 269 1.82 -17.45 -6.51
N GLY A 270 3.14 -17.53 -6.65
CA GLY A 270 3.82 -17.65 -7.95
C GLY A 270 3.49 -18.95 -8.71
N THR A 271 3.05 -20.00 -8.02
CA THR A 271 2.55 -21.25 -8.67
C THR A 271 1.14 -21.11 -9.26
N LYS A 272 0.40 -20.07 -8.85
CA LYS A 272 -1.02 -19.93 -9.18
C LYS A 272 -1.20 -19.27 -10.53
N GLU A 273 -2.38 -19.51 -11.10
CA GLU A 273 -2.77 -18.87 -12.34
C GLU A 273 -3.16 -17.41 -12.04
N ILE A 274 -2.39 -16.47 -12.56
CA ILE A 274 -2.64 -15.03 -12.38
C ILE A 274 -3.49 -14.57 -13.55
N LYS A 275 -4.77 -14.33 -13.29
CA LYS A 275 -5.74 -13.99 -14.35
C LYS A 275 -5.57 -12.58 -14.92
N GLU A 276 -4.81 -11.72 -14.25
CA GLU A 276 -4.82 -10.27 -14.50
C GLU A 276 -3.43 -9.70 -14.83
N TYR A 277 -2.80 -9.03 -13.87
CA TYR A 277 -1.52 -8.32 -13.98
C TYR A 277 -0.60 -8.79 -12.85
N PRO A 278 0.75 -8.72 -12.97
CA PRO A 278 1.65 -9.19 -11.92
C PRO A 278 1.29 -8.70 -10.53
N LYS A 279 0.92 -7.42 -10.37
CA LYS A 279 0.56 -6.82 -9.08
C LYS A 279 -0.68 -7.46 -8.41
N ALA A 280 -1.51 -8.19 -9.16
CA ALA A 280 -2.73 -8.82 -8.67
C ALA A 280 -2.53 -10.24 -8.13
N PHE A 281 -1.30 -10.78 -8.20
CA PHE A 281 -1.03 -12.17 -7.81
C PHE A 281 -1.17 -12.41 -6.31
N THR A 282 -0.93 -11.39 -5.48
CA THR A 282 -1.06 -11.41 -4.03
C THR A 282 -1.90 -10.23 -3.56
N LYS A 283 -2.47 -10.36 -2.36
CA LYS A 283 -3.15 -9.26 -1.65
C LYS A 283 -2.20 -8.40 -0.84
N LEU A 284 -1.09 -8.98 -0.39
CA LEU A 284 -0.05 -8.26 0.33
C LEU A 284 1.19 -8.17 -0.56
N LEU A 285 1.40 -7.00 -1.15
CA LEU A 285 2.51 -6.72 -2.03
C LEU A 285 3.67 -6.14 -1.22
N ALA A 286 4.88 -6.66 -1.40
CA ALA A 286 6.10 -6.12 -0.82
C ALA A 286 6.54 -4.94 -1.69
N ARG A 287 6.54 -3.74 -1.11
CA ARG A 287 7.01 -2.52 -1.77
C ARG A 287 8.50 -2.30 -1.49
N THR A 288 8.97 -2.65 -0.30
CA THR A 288 10.40 -2.83 -0.02
C THR A 288 10.91 -4.09 -0.74
N ASP A 289 12.14 -4.08 -1.22
CA ASP A 289 12.78 -5.25 -1.81
C ASP A 289 13.19 -6.30 -0.76
N PHE A 290 13.15 -7.58 -1.12
CA PHE A 290 13.41 -8.70 -0.20
C PHE A 290 14.85 -8.75 0.30
N ALA A 291 15.82 -8.25 -0.45
CA ALA A 291 17.21 -8.21 -0.01
C ALA A 291 17.42 -7.18 1.11
N SER A 292 16.67 -6.07 1.08
CA SER A 292 16.63 -5.10 2.17
C SER A 292 15.85 -5.61 3.37
N MET A 293 14.74 -6.32 3.16
CA MET A 293 14.04 -7.03 4.24
C MET A 293 14.95 -8.05 4.95
N ALA A 294 15.76 -8.80 4.20
CA ALA A 294 16.70 -9.77 4.77
C ALA A 294 17.76 -9.12 5.69
N LYS A 295 18.02 -7.81 5.59
CA LYS A 295 18.91 -7.08 6.51
C LYS A 295 18.29 -6.87 7.90
N LEU A 296 16.97 -7.01 8.03
CA LEU A 296 16.24 -6.86 9.29
C LEU A 296 16.23 -8.15 10.12
N ILE A 297 16.69 -9.26 9.55
CA ILE A 297 16.95 -10.50 10.29
C ILE A 297 18.19 -10.29 11.18
N PRO A 298 18.22 -10.84 12.41
CA PRO A 298 19.41 -10.85 13.23
C PRO A 298 20.66 -11.26 12.45
N LYS A 299 21.70 -10.44 12.56
CA LYS A 299 22.91 -10.56 11.73
C LYS A 299 23.52 -11.96 11.74
N HIS A 300 23.57 -12.62 12.90
CA HIS A 300 24.15 -13.96 13.04
C HIS A 300 23.38 -15.04 12.27
N GLU A 301 22.05 -14.94 12.20
CA GLU A 301 21.22 -15.84 11.39
C GLU A 301 21.37 -15.52 9.90
N LYS A 302 21.37 -14.23 9.54
CA LYS A 302 21.57 -13.80 8.15
C LYS A 302 22.93 -14.25 7.61
N ASP A 303 23.99 -14.07 8.40
CA ASP A 303 25.35 -14.48 8.03
C ASP A 303 25.39 -16.00 7.82
N ALA A 304 24.75 -16.80 8.69
CA ALA A 304 24.64 -18.25 8.52
C ALA A 304 23.85 -18.65 7.26
N LEU A 305 22.73 -17.97 6.97
CA LEU A 305 21.87 -18.26 5.82
C LEU A 305 22.43 -17.76 4.48
N SER A 306 23.32 -16.75 4.49
CA SER A 306 23.97 -16.21 3.29
C SER A 306 25.31 -16.88 2.96
N ALA A 307 25.89 -17.61 3.92
CA ALA A 307 27.09 -18.41 3.70
C ALA A 307 26.92 -19.45 2.59
N ASP A 308 28.04 -19.89 2.01
CA ASP A 308 28.10 -20.95 0.99
C ASP A 308 27.09 -20.77 -0.15
N ASN A 309 26.99 -19.53 -0.66
CA ASN A 309 26.06 -19.16 -1.71
C ASN A 309 24.59 -19.50 -1.36
N SER A 310 24.23 -19.19 -0.11
CA SER A 310 22.89 -19.37 0.44
C SER A 310 22.38 -20.81 0.46
N ALA A 311 23.30 -21.78 0.56
CA ALA A 311 22.93 -23.20 0.56
C ALA A 311 21.93 -23.55 1.68
N LEU A 312 22.17 -23.10 2.92
CA LEU A 312 21.26 -23.37 4.05
C LEU A 312 19.88 -22.73 3.85
N TRP A 313 19.82 -21.52 3.31
CA TRP A 313 18.56 -20.87 2.96
C TRP A 313 17.78 -21.67 1.91
N ILE A 314 18.47 -22.18 0.89
CA ILE A 314 17.85 -23.02 -0.14
C ILE A 314 17.34 -24.34 0.44
N GLU A 315 18.08 -25.00 1.35
CA GLU A 315 17.62 -26.21 2.03
C GLU A 315 16.36 -25.93 2.89
N LEU A 316 16.33 -24.83 3.63
CA LEU A 316 15.13 -24.41 4.36
C LEU A 316 13.93 -24.22 3.41
N MET A 317 14.12 -23.57 2.26
CA MET A 317 13.05 -23.37 1.27
C MET A 317 12.57 -24.68 0.62
N LYS A 318 13.46 -25.65 0.41
CA LYS A 318 13.05 -27.00 -0.02
C LYS A 318 12.20 -27.69 1.04
N LEU A 319 12.56 -27.53 2.32
CA LEU A 319 11.82 -28.11 3.43
C LEU A 319 10.41 -27.49 3.54
N VAL A 320 10.28 -26.17 3.34
CA VAL A 320 8.96 -25.51 3.18
C VAL A 320 8.15 -26.17 2.06
N GLY A 321 8.77 -26.44 0.91
CA GLY A 321 8.11 -27.08 -0.23
C GLY A 321 7.85 -28.58 -0.07
N SER A 322 8.33 -29.21 1.00
CA SER A 322 8.22 -30.66 1.22
C SER A 322 6.82 -31.07 1.64
N GLN A 323 6.45 -32.32 1.33
CA GLN A 323 5.20 -32.89 1.82
C GLN A 323 5.14 -32.97 3.35
N ASP A 324 6.28 -33.08 4.01
CA ASP A 324 6.33 -33.32 5.45
C ASP A 324 6.01 -32.05 6.24
N SER A 325 6.60 -30.90 5.87
CA SER A 325 6.24 -29.61 6.46
C SER A 325 4.77 -29.28 6.22
N MET A 326 4.26 -29.55 5.02
CA MET A 326 2.85 -29.39 4.69
C MET A 326 1.98 -30.29 5.57
N LYS A 327 2.24 -31.60 5.65
CA LYS A 327 1.47 -32.53 6.51
C LYS A 327 1.49 -32.11 7.98
N GLN A 328 2.65 -31.69 8.50
CA GLN A 328 2.77 -31.27 9.89
C GLN A 328 2.01 -29.97 10.17
N SER A 329 2.01 -29.03 9.23
CA SER A 329 1.24 -27.77 9.35
C SER A 329 -0.28 -27.99 9.42
N LEU A 330 -0.73 -29.20 9.07
CA LEU A 330 -2.14 -29.61 9.01
C LEU A 330 -2.53 -30.45 10.24
N LEU A 331 -1.56 -30.88 11.05
CA LEU A 331 -1.88 -31.51 12.32
C LEU A 331 -2.52 -30.47 13.24
N PRO A 332 -3.57 -30.85 14.00
CA PRO A 332 -4.12 -29.96 15.02
C PRO A 332 -3.00 -29.63 16.01
N THR A 333 -2.58 -28.38 16.05
CA THR A 333 -1.87 -27.89 17.21
C THR A 333 -2.91 -27.59 18.28
N ASN A 334 -2.51 -27.52 19.56
CA ASN A 334 -3.42 -27.27 20.70
C ASN A 334 -4.27 -25.97 20.57
N HIS A 335 -4.08 -25.19 19.51
CA HIS A 335 -4.75 -23.92 19.25
C HIS A 335 -5.60 -23.91 17.97
N PHE A 336 -5.71 -24.99 17.19
CA PHE A 336 -6.46 -24.98 15.93
C PHE A 336 -7.22 -26.28 15.66
N GLU A 337 -8.50 -26.17 15.29
CA GLU A 337 -9.25 -27.29 14.75
C GLU A 337 -8.69 -27.73 13.38
N PRO A 338 -8.82 -29.03 13.03
CA PRO A 338 -8.36 -29.54 11.74
C PRO A 338 -9.00 -28.77 10.59
N VAL A 339 -8.17 -28.21 9.72
CA VAL A 339 -8.60 -27.51 8.50
C VAL A 339 -9.46 -28.45 7.66
N SER A 340 -10.64 -28.00 7.23
CA SER A 340 -11.53 -28.82 6.40
C SER A 340 -10.81 -29.34 5.15
N ILE A 341 -10.67 -30.66 5.06
CA ILE A 341 -9.97 -31.41 4.01
C ILE A 341 -10.53 -31.13 2.58
N ARG A 342 -11.66 -30.42 2.45
CA ARG A 342 -12.24 -30.12 1.11
C ARG A 342 -11.40 -29.17 0.24
N TYR A 343 -10.56 -28.30 0.80
CA TYR A 343 -9.69 -27.39 0.01
C TYR A 343 -8.28 -27.95 -0.24
N PHE A 344 -7.97 -29.09 0.39
CA PHE A 344 -6.65 -29.71 0.51
C PHE A 344 -5.97 -30.09 -0.82
N PRO A 345 -6.67 -30.66 -1.83
CA PRO A 345 -6.00 -31.12 -3.05
C PRO A 345 -5.42 -30.00 -3.93
N GLN A 346 -5.89 -28.76 -3.78
CA GLN A 346 -5.42 -27.60 -4.56
C GLN A 346 -4.20 -26.91 -3.93
N ILE A 347 -3.90 -27.23 -2.68
CA ILE A 347 -2.76 -26.69 -1.91
C ILE A 347 -1.58 -27.67 -1.96
N MET A 348 -1.87 -28.98 -1.94
CA MET A 348 -0.90 -30.09 -1.79
C MET A 348 -0.15 -30.50 -3.08
N ASN A 349 -0.11 -29.68 -4.13
CA ASN A 349 0.60 -30.08 -5.36
C ASN A 349 1.05 -28.85 -6.16
N PRO A 350 2.35 -28.63 -6.44
CA PRO A 350 3.48 -29.57 -6.37
C PRO A 350 4.48 -29.23 -5.26
N GLU A 351 5.44 -30.11 -5.02
CA GLU A 351 6.72 -29.68 -4.42
C GLU A 351 7.14 -28.35 -5.06
N ILE A 352 7.57 -27.39 -4.24
CA ILE A 352 8.09 -26.12 -4.77
C ILE A 352 9.41 -26.45 -5.47
N GLU A 353 9.33 -26.79 -6.74
CA GLU A 353 10.48 -27.06 -7.58
C GLU A 353 11.22 -25.74 -7.80
N LEU A 354 12.41 -25.62 -7.23
CA LEU A 354 13.14 -24.35 -7.23
C LEU A 354 13.67 -23.96 -8.61
N GLU A 355 13.85 -24.92 -9.52
CA GLU A 355 14.33 -24.70 -10.89
C GLU A 355 13.22 -24.17 -11.82
N LYS A 356 11.96 -24.23 -11.39
CA LYS A 356 10.84 -23.67 -12.17
C LYS A 356 10.80 -22.14 -12.06
N PRO A 357 10.17 -21.46 -13.05
CA PRO A 357 9.90 -20.03 -12.95
C PRO A 357 9.15 -19.67 -11.66
N LEU A 358 9.47 -18.49 -11.11
CA LEU A 358 8.74 -17.93 -9.98
C LEU A 358 7.25 -17.78 -10.31
N PHE A 359 6.95 -17.27 -11.51
CA PHE A 359 5.59 -17.15 -12.06
C PHE A 359 5.33 -18.27 -13.09
N GLU A 360 5.04 -19.48 -12.61
CA GLU A 360 5.01 -20.71 -13.43
C GLU A 360 3.98 -20.69 -14.55
N LYS A 361 2.86 -19.99 -14.36
CA LYS A 361 1.78 -19.86 -15.35
C LYS A 361 1.80 -18.53 -16.09
N GLY A 362 2.89 -17.76 -15.95
CA GLY A 362 2.94 -16.38 -16.40
C GLY A 362 1.96 -15.48 -15.63
N VAL A 363 1.87 -14.23 -16.09
CA VAL A 363 1.11 -13.13 -15.46
C VAL A 363 0.06 -12.51 -16.37
N TYR A 364 0.02 -12.89 -17.66
CA TYR A 364 -0.82 -12.26 -18.69
C TYR A 364 -1.83 -13.24 -19.28
N ASN A 365 -2.83 -13.62 -18.49
CA ASN A 365 -3.88 -14.49 -19.03
C ASN A 365 -4.94 -13.70 -19.83
N ASN A 366 -4.94 -12.37 -19.73
CA ASN A 366 -5.74 -11.51 -20.61
C ASN A 366 -5.03 -11.31 -21.96
N ARG A 367 -5.11 -12.33 -22.83
CA ARG A 367 -4.53 -12.30 -24.18
C ARG A 367 -4.99 -11.11 -25.03
N LYS A 368 -6.17 -10.52 -24.77
CA LYS A 368 -6.63 -9.35 -25.52
C LYS A 368 -5.87 -8.09 -25.12
N LYS A 369 -5.72 -7.85 -23.82
CA LYS A 369 -5.01 -6.67 -23.29
C LYS A 369 -3.50 -6.74 -23.52
N TYR A 370 -2.95 -7.96 -23.56
CA TYR A 370 -1.51 -8.20 -23.63
C TYR A 370 -1.11 -9.04 -24.86
N ALA A 371 -1.85 -8.93 -25.97
CA ALA A 371 -1.62 -9.73 -27.19
C ALA A 371 -0.21 -9.61 -27.76
N ASN A 372 0.45 -8.47 -27.52
CA ASN A 372 1.78 -8.15 -28.03
C ASN A 372 2.89 -8.48 -27.04
N MET A 373 2.58 -9.01 -25.85
CA MET A 373 3.60 -9.39 -24.87
C MET A 373 3.96 -10.86 -25.01
N PRO A 374 5.25 -11.22 -24.90
CA PRO A 374 5.65 -12.61 -24.78
C PRO A 374 4.95 -13.24 -23.56
N PRO A 375 4.28 -14.40 -23.70
CA PRO A 375 3.60 -15.05 -22.58
C PRO A 375 4.55 -15.39 -21.43
N ASP A 376 5.84 -15.55 -21.73
CA ASP A 376 6.87 -16.02 -20.83
C ASP A 376 7.85 -14.91 -20.41
N ILE A 377 7.49 -13.63 -20.54
CA ILE A 377 8.39 -12.50 -20.23
C ILE A 377 8.88 -12.51 -18.76
N LEU A 378 8.18 -13.20 -17.85
CA LEU A 378 8.60 -13.39 -16.46
C LEU A 378 9.21 -14.77 -16.17
N ALA A 379 9.32 -15.65 -17.18
CA ALA A 379 9.76 -17.03 -16.98
C ALA A 379 11.27 -17.16 -16.69
N GLU A 380 12.06 -16.13 -17.03
CA GLU A 380 13.52 -16.11 -16.83
C GLU A 380 13.92 -16.09 -15.34
N LEU A 381 13.05 -15.58 -14.46
CA LEU A 381 13.31 -15.57 -13.03
C LEU A 381 12.86 -16.91 -12.43
N THR A 382 13.80 -17.82 -12.18
CA THR A 382 13.53 -19.04 -11.40
C THR A 382 13.45 -18.75 -9.91
N ARG A 383 12.75 -19.62 -9.17
CA ARG A 383 12.64 -19.51 -7.70
C ARG A 383 14.02 -19.59 -7.05
N LYS A 384 14.86 -20.52 -7.50
CA LYS A 384 16.23 -20.71 -7.00
C LYS A 384 17.08 -19.46 -7.20
N MET A 385 17.09 -18.89 -8.40
CA MET A 385 17.84 -17.66 -8.68
C MET A 385 17.40 -16.53 -7.75
N TRP A 386 16.09 -16.33 -7.59
CA TRP A 386 15.56 -15.31 -6.70
C TRP A 386 15.99 -15.52 -5.25
N LEU A 387 15.85 -16.74 -4.73
CA LEU A 387 16.19 -17.11 -3.35
C LEU A 387 17.69 -16.99 -3.06
N GLN A 388 18.55 -17.33 -4.01
CA GLN A 388 20.00 -17.20 -3.84
C GLN A 388 20.41 -15.72 -3.77
N GLU A 389 19.98 -14.92 -4.74
CA GLU A 389 20.44 -13.53 -4.86
C GLU A 389 19.89 -12.63 -3.75
N MET A 390 18.66 -12.85 -3.27
CA MET A 390 18.07 -12.00 -2.20
C MET A 390 18.92 -12.00 -0.93
N MET A 391 19.48 -13.16 -0.57
CA MET A 391 20.33 -13.30 0.61
C MET A 391 21.72 -12.70 0.41
N GLN A 392 22.15 -12.55 -0.85
CA GLN A 392 23.38 -11.86 -1.24
C GLN A 392 23.21 -10.34 -1.39
N GLY A 393 22.05 -9.81 -0.99
CA GLY A 393 21.78 -8.38 -1.02
C GLY A 393 21.22 -7.87 -2.35
N LYS A 394 20.78 -8.76 -3.25
CA LYS A 394 20.20 -8.41 -4.55
C LYS A 394 18.84 -9.05 -4.76
N ASP A 395 17.77 -8.26 -4.72
CA ASP A 395 16.44 -8.76 -5.02
C ASP A 395 16.14 -8.72 -6.53
N LEU A 396 16.15 -9.90 -7.17
CA LEU A 396 15.80 -10.05 -8.58
C LEU A 396 14.33 -9.76 -8.89
N LEU A 397 13.46 -9.65 -7.89
CA LEU A 397 12.04 -9.32 -8.07
C LEU A 397 11.80 -7.80 -8.05
N THR A 398 12.70 -7.03 -8.67
CA THR A 398 12.63 -5.56 -8.76
C THR A 398 12.89 -5.09 -10.18
N SER A 399 12.33 -3.95 -10.60
CA SER A 399 12.60 -3.36 -11.92
C SER A 399 14.08 -3.07 -12.18
N GLU A 400 14.87 -2.90 -11.14
CA GLU A 400 16.31 -2.68 -11.26
C GLU A 400 17.04 -3.96 -11.68
N HIS A 401 16.74 -5.08 -11.00
CA HIS A 401 17.55 -6.31 -11.08
C HIS A 401 16.89 -7.48 -11.82
N PHE A 402 15.65 -7.33 -12.27
CA PHE A 402 14.95 -8.42 -12.96
C PHE A 402 15.72 -8.88 -14.21
N PRO A 403 15.83 -10.20 -14.46
CA PRO A 403 16.65 -10.73 -15.55
C PRO A 403 16.29 -10.18 -16.93
N ASN A 404 14.99 -10.03 -17.20
CA ASN A 404 14.48 -9.51 -18.47
C ASN A 404 14.19 -7.99 -18.38
N PRO A 405 14.91 -7.13 -19.12
CA PRO A 405 14.68 -5.68 -19.09
C PRO A 405 13.32 -5.24 -19.65
N GLU A 406 12.71 -6.02 -20.55
CA GLU A 406 11.38 -5.73 -21.11
C GLU A 406 10.28 -5.95 -20.06
N ALA A 407 10.54 -6.75 -19.03
CA ALA A 407 9.61 -7.00 -17.93
C ALA A 407 9.52 -5.85 -16.91
N LYS A 408 10.43 -4.86 -16.95
CA LYS A 408 10.58 -3.85 -15.89
C LYS A 408 9.32 -3.06 -15.58
N THR A 409 8.58 -2.63 -16.61
CA THR A 409 7.32 -1.88 -16.42
C THR A 409 6.23 -2.72 -15.78
N HIS A 410 6.39 -4.05 -15.75
CA HIS A 410 5.37 -4.99 -15.35
C HIS A 410 5.44 -5.42 -13.89
N ILE A 411 6.67 -5.50 -13.40
CA ILE A 411 6.97 -5.81 -12.01
C ILE A 411 7.15 -4.56 -11.15
N GLU A 412 6.87 -3.36 -11.69
CA GLU A 412 7.16 -2.06 -11.06
C GLU A 412 6.71 -1.92 -9.59
N ALA A 413 5.67 -2.64 -9.15
CA ALA A 413 5.26 -2.57 -7.74
C ALA A 413 5.82 -3.69 -6.85
N LEU A 414 6.46 -4.70 -7.42
CA LEU A 414 7.21 -5.72 -6.69
C LEU A 414 8.55 -5.11 -6.31
N GLY A 415 8.75 -4.83 -5.02
CA GLY A 415 9.92 -4.08 -4.56
C GLY A 415 10.01 -2.68 -5.20
N GLY A 416 8.87 -2.06 -5.52
CA GLY A 416 8.81 -0.78 -6.23
C GLY A 416 9.43 0.40 -5.49
N PHE A 417 9.67 0.27 -4.18
CA PHE A 417 10.40 1.23 -3.37
C PHE A 417 11.88 0.86 -3.18
N GLY A 418 12.35 -0.24 -3.77
CA GLY A 418 13.70 -0.75 -3.62
C GLY A 418 14.06 -0.92 -2.14
N GLY A 419 15.23 -0.45 -1.75
CA GLY A 419 15.73 -0.59 -0.38
C GLY A 419 15.14 0.37 0.65
N LYS A 420 14.10 1.14 0.29
CA LYS A 420 13.42 2.01 1.25
C LYS A 420 12.68 1.17 2.28
N LEU A 421 12.90 1.52 3.54
CA LEU A 421 12.21 0.99 4.71
C LEU A 421 11.35 2.10 5.30
N ASP A 422 10.34 1.76 6.08
CA ASP A 422 9.63 2.71 6.93
C ASP A 422 10.34 2.89 8.27
N MET A 423 9.99 3.96 8.98
CA MET A 423 10.41 4.18 10.37
C MET A 423 9.17 4.31 11.24
N LEU A 424 8.92 3.33 12.11
CA LEU A 424 7.73 3.30 12.95
C LEU A 424 7.83 4.33 14.08
N ALA A 425 6.85 5.22 14.19
CA ALA A 425 6.79 6.23 15.25
C ALA A 425 6.56 5.60 16.64
N THR A 426 5.87 4.44 16.68
CA THR A 426 5.57 3.73 17.94
C THR A 426 6.80 3.24 18.69
N ASN A 427 7.82 2.79 17.98
CA ASN A 427 8.96 2.09 18.57
C ASN A 427 10.32 2.43 17.94
N GLY A 428 10.36 3.31 16.94
CA GLY A 428 11.58 3.73 16.25
C GLY A 428 12.28 2.61 15.47
N LYS A 429 11.59 1.49 15.18
CA LYS A 429 12.15 0.40 14.39
C LYS A 429 11.97 0.66 12.90
N GLU A 430 12.97 0.25 12.12
CA GLU A 430 12.82 0.12 10.68
C GLU A 430 11.82 -1.00 10.35
N ALA A 431 10.98 -0.77 9.35
CA ALA A 431 9.96 -1.72 8.94
C ALA A 431 9.92 -1.87 7.41
N PRO A 432 9.76 -3.09 6.86
CA PRO A 432 9.38 -3.24 5.46
C PRO A 432 8.03 -2.58 5.17
N ILE A 433 7.93 -2.03 3.97
CA ILE A 433 6.71 -1.41 3.46
C ILE A 433 5.97 -2.44 2.61
N PHE A 434 4.69 -2.61 2.90
CA PHE A 434 3.76 -3.44 2.15
C PHE A 434 2.61 -2.60 1.59
N GLU A 435 1.97 -3.12 0.56
CA GLU A 435 0.74 -2.59 0.01
C GLU A 435 -0.33 -3.69 0.07
N LEU A 436 -1.36 -3.45 0.88
CA LEU A 436 -2.60 -4.20 0.91
C LEU A 436 -3.42 -3.80 -0.29
N ARG A 437 -3.36 -4.64 -1.32
CA ARG A 437 -4.11 -4.48 -2.55
C ARG A 437 -5.41 -5.24 -2.49
N SER A 438 -6.30 -4.82 -3.39
CA SER A 438 -7.39 -5.66 -3.82
C SER A 438 -8.30 -6.08 -2.66
N LEU A 439 -8.55 -5.13 -1.76
CA LEU A 439 -9.80 -4.99 -1.00
C LEU A 439 -10.90 -4.78 -2.06
N ASN A 440 -11.14 -5.82 -2.87
CA ASN A 440 -11.54 -5.78 -4.29
C ASN A 440 -13.00 -5.39 -4.50
N MET A 441 -13.55 -4.69 -3.53
CA MET A 441 -14.91 -4.31 -3.45
C MET A 441 -15.01 -2.81 -3.48
N GLU A 442 -15.99 -2.35 -4.24
CA GLU A 442 -16.53 -1.03 -4.01
C GLU A 442 -17.15 -1.03 -2.63
N TYR A 443 -16.54 -0.29 -1.71
CA TYR A 443 -17.14 0.05 -0.45
C TYR A 443 -17.87 1.37 -0.62
N ASN A 444 -19.07 1.48 -0.07
CA ASN A 444 -19.60 2.81 0.18
C ASN A 444 -18.64 3.56 1.12
N PHE A 445 -18.62 4.88 1.04
CA PHE A 445 -17.62 5.66 1.76
C PHE A 445 -17.63 5.47 3.28
N ASN A 446 -18.80 5.25 3.91
CA ASN A 446 -18.86 4.97 5.35
C ASN A 446 -18.16 3.66 5.71
N SER A 447 -18.42 2.59 4.96
CA SER A 447 -17.75 1.30 5.15
C SER A 447 -16.26 1.38 4.84
N LEU A 448 -15.86 2.18 3.84
CA LEU A 448 -14.46 2.44 3.52
C LEU A 448 -13.75 3.16 4.68
N ARG A 449 -14.38 4.20 5.21
CA ARG A 449 -13.87 4.98 6.34
C ARG A 449 -13.70 4.07 7.57
N GLU A 450 -14.72 3.29 7.92
CA GLU A 450 -14.65 2.33 9.03
C GLU A 450 -13.51 1.31 8.83
N LEU A 451 -13.36 0.78 7.62
CA LEU A 451 -12.29 -0.16 7.27
C LEU A 451 -10.90 0.45 7.47
N LEU A 452 -10.66 1.66 6.95
CA LEU A 452 -9.37 2.33 7.08
C LEU A 452 -9.06 2.69 8.54
N GLN A 453 -10.08 3.11 9.30
CA GLN A 453 -9.95 3.34 10.75
C GLN A 453 -9.54 2.09 11.51
N GLN A 454 -10.24 0.98 11.30
CA GLN A 454 -9.93 -0.29 11.95
C GLN A 454 -8.56 -0.82 11.54
N LEU A 455 -8.17 -0.64 10.28
CA LEU A 455 -6.86 -1.05 9.77
C LEU A 455 -5.74 -0.25 10.46
N PHE A 456 -5.88 1.07 10.56
CA PHE A 456 -4.90 1.91 11.24
C PHE A 456 -4.80 1.59 12.73
N ALA A 457 -5.95 1.47 13.42
CA ALA A 457 -6.01 1.11 14.84
C ALA A 457 -5.27 -0.20 15.14
N TYR A 458 -5.52 -1.20 14.30
CA TYR A 458 -4.84 -2.48 14.39
C TYR A 458 -3.33 -2.35 14.20
N MET A 459 -2.87 -1.55 13.23
CA MET A 459 -1.43 -1.35 13.02
C MET A 459 -0.75 -0.76 14.26
N ILE A 460 -1.38 0.22 14.91
CA ILE A 460 -0.89 0.78 16.18
C ILE A 460 -0.81 -0.32 17.25
N ALA A 461 -1.89 -1.09 17.42
CA ALA A 461 -1.96 -2.14 18.43
C ALA A 461 -0.92 -3.24 18.20
N LEU A 462 -0.77 -3.70 16.95
CA LEU A 462 0.21 -4.69 16.53
C LEU A 462 1.64 -4.24 16.90
N HIS A 463 2.01 -3.00 16.58
CA HIS A 463 3.35 -2.48 16.87
C HIS A 463 3.60 -2.22 18.36
N GLN A 464 2.54 -1.95 19.13
CA GLN A 464 2.60 -1.75 20.57
C GLN A 464 2.45 -3.05 21.39
N ASN A 465 2.29 -4.21 20.73
CA ASN A 465 2.00 -5.50 21.38
C ASN A 465 0.72 -5.45 22.24
N MET A 466 -0.28 -4.68 21.83
CA MET A 466 -1.56 -4.61 22.52
C MET A 466 -2.52 -5.66 21.95
N ASP A 467 -3.28 -6.31 22.82
CA ASP A 467 -4.45 -7.07 22.36
C ASP A 467 -5.48 -6.07 21.79
N TYR A 468 -5.84 -6.24 20.53
CA TYR A 468 -6.89 -5.47 19.87
C TYR A 468 -8.10 -6.35 19.64
N ASN A 469 -9.22 -6.07 20.34
CA ASN A 469 -10.50 -6.71 20.02
C ASN A 469 -11.37 -5.75 19.23
N ILE A 470 -12.03 -6.29 18.20
CA ILE A 470 -13.00 -5.52 17.43
C ILE A 470 -14.25 -5.26 18.27
N GLY A 471 -14.69 -4.01 18.27
CA GLY A 471 -15.88 -3.57 19.00
C GLY A 471 -15.61 -3.10 20.41
N ASP A 472 -14.39 -3.24 20.92
CA ASP A 472 -13.94 -2.39 22.01
C ASP A 472 -13.99 -0.95 21.47
N GLU A 473 -14.69 -0.05 22.19
CA GLU A 473 -14.47 1.38 21.99
C GLU A 473 -12.96 1.58 22.00
N PHE A 474 -12.43 2.27 20.99
CA PHE A 474 -11.01 2.55 20.82
C PHE A 474 -10.36 2.69 22.20
N PRO A 475 -9.25 1.98 22.51
CA PRO A 475 -8.73 1.92 23.87
C PRO A 475 -8.78 3.34 24.46
N PRO A 476 -9.43 3.56 25.62
CA PRO A 476 -9.88 4.89 26.07
C PRO A 476 -8.74 5.91 26.23
N TYR A 477 -7.49 5.47 26.10
CA TYR A 477 -6.27 6.25 25.98
C TYR A 477 -6.12 7.06 24.68
N PHE A 478 -6.98 6.85 23.68
CA PHE A 478 -6.90 7.54 22.38
C PHE A 478 -7.91 8.67 22.19
N ILE A 479 -8.89 8.83 23.10
CA ILE A 479 -9.69 10.05 23.12
C ILE A 479 -8.80 11.12 23.77
N PRO A 480 -8.41 12.19 23.05
CA PRO A 480 -7.70 13.30 23.69
C PRO A 480 -8.54 13.77 24.86
N SER A 481 -7.99 13.71 26.07
CA SER A 481 -8.71 14.22 27.25
C SER A 481 -9.08 15.67 26.94
N PRO A 482 -10.36 16.08 27.01
CA PRO A 482 -10.83 17.40 26.56
C PRO A 482 -10.28 18.60 27.37
N GLU A 483 -9.26 18.40 28.20
CA GLU A 483 -8.83 19.34 29.23
C GLU A 483 -7.52 20.11 28.94
N SER A 484 -6.88 19.98 27.77
CA SER A 484 -5.62 20.73 27.49
C SER A 484 -5.75 21.92 26.54
N SER A 485 -6.94 22.24 26.01
CA SER A 485 -7.18 23.54 25.37
C SER A 485 -7.49 24.60 26.43
N SER A 486 -6.55 24.88 27.33
CA SER A 486 -6.62 26.09 28.14
C SER A 486 -6.36 27.27 27.22
N SER A 487 -7.42 28.03 26.97
CA SER A 487 -7.49 29.33 26.31
C SER A 487 -6.29 30.21 26.63
N SER A 488 -5.49 30.52 25.62
CA SER A 488 -4.53 31.64 25.61
C SER A 488 -5.20 32.95 25.15
N GLU A 489 -6.48 33.14 25.49
CA GLU A 489 -7.20 34.38 25.16
C GLU A 489 -6.95 35.54 26.17
N ASP A 490 -6.16 35.34 27.23
CA ASP A 490 -5.92 36.36 28.26
C ASP A 490 -4.54 37.07 28.17
N GLU A 491 -4.06 37.38 26.96
CA GLU A 491 -2.89 38.28 26.79
C GLU A 491 -3.09 39.37 25.71
N MET A 492 -4.32 39.87 25.57
CA MET A 492 -4.59 41.21 25.02
C MET A 492 -5.71 41.91 25.78
N ALA A 493 -5.36 42.45 26.95
CA ALA A 493 -6.10 43.53 27.62
C ALA A 493 -5.12 44.54 28.22
#